data_AF-Q1GJN5-F1
#
_entry.id   AF-Q1GJN5-F1
#
_cell.length_a   1.000
_cell.length_b   1.000
_cell.length_c   1.000
_cell.angle_alpha   90.00
_cell.angle_beta   90.00
_cell.angle_gamma   90.00
#
_symmetry.space_group_name_H-M   'P 1'
#
loop_
_entity.id
_entity.type
_entity.pdbx_description
1 polymer ?
#
loop_
_entity_poly.entity_id
_entity_poly.type
_entity_poly.pdbx_seq_one_letter_code
_entity_poly.pdbx_strand_id
1 'polypeptide(L)'
;MSAQDFWSRRRAAVEAEAAQGERALKEAEAAERDAEAAERSDEELLAELDLPDPDTLGPGDDFKAFLSEAVPARLKTRALRRLWMTNPVLANLDGLLDYGEDFTDAAMAVENIQTAYQVGKGMTAHVEELARQAELEAAAARATEEQPVEDAPDVDQDEADFDAPAETNEPPATAPKDATPSVTAHASAAGGDHEEEAVAPVTSRRMRFVFEDGAAST
;
A
#
# COMPACT_ATOMS: atom_id res chain seq x y z
N MET A 1 3.43 14.86 2.74
CA MET A 1 2.54 13.92 3.45
C MET A 1 1.37 14.72 3.98
N SER A 2 0.22 14.69 3.31
CA SER A 2 -0.95 15.48 3.74
C SER A 2 -1.49 14.90 5.04
N ALA A 3 -1.38 15.67 6.14
CA ALA A 3 -2.03 15.36 7.39
C ALA A 3 -3.54 15.31 7.14
N GLN A 4 -4.17 14.15 7.32
CA GLN A 4 -5.62 14.04 7.20
C GLN A 4 -6.29 15.04 8.15
N ASP A 5 -7.32 15.74 7.70
CA ASP A 5 -7.99 16.77 8.49
C ASP A 5 -8.71 16.19 9.72
N PHE A 6 -8.84 16.98 10.80
CA PHE A 6 -9.53 16.55 12.03
C PHE A 6 -10.94 15.99 11.79
N TRP A 7 -11.66 16.59 10.84
CA TRP A 7 -13.02 16.18 10.48
C TRP A 7 -13.09 14.84 9.76
N SER A 8 -12.10 14.49 8.95
CA SER A 8 -12.07 13.18 8.29
C SER A 8 -11.82 12.07 9.31
N ARG A 9 -10.91 12.27 10.27
CA ARG A 9 -10.69 11.33 11.39
C ARG A 9 -11.94 11.13 12.23
N ARG A 10 -12.65 12.23 12.55
CA ARG A 10 -13.88 12.15 13.35
C ARG A 10 -15.00 11.42 12.61
N ARG A 11 -15.21 11.70 11.32
CA ARG A 11 -16.19 10.99 10.49
C ARG A 11 -15.85 9.50 10.41
N ALA A 12 -14.59 9.16 10.13
CA ALA A 12 -14.14 7.77 10.08
C ALA A 12 -14.35 7.04 11.42
N ALA A 13 -14.10 7.71 12.56
CA ALA A 13 -14.36 7.13 13.88
C ALA A 13 -15.86 6.87 14.12
N VAL A 14 -16.74 7.78 13.72
CA VAL A 14 -18.20 7.60 13.85
C VAL A 14 -18.70 6.48 12.94
N GLU A 15 -18.20 6.40 11.71
CA GLU A 15 -18.52 5.30 10.78
C GLU A 15 -18.04 3.95 11.33
N ALA A 16 -16.86 3.90 11.94
CA ALA A 16 -16.35 2.70 12.59
C ALA A 16 -17.22 2.28 13.79
N GLU A 17 -17.67 3.25 14.62
CA GLU A 17 -18.59 2.98 15.73
C GLU A 17 -19.95 2.47 15.23
N ALA A 18 -20.52 3.07 14.19
CA ALA A 18 -21.75 2.60 13.58
C ALA A 18 -21.61 1.16 13.03
N ALA A 19 -20.51 0.88 12.31
CA ALA A 19 -20.23 -0.46 11.81
C ALA A 19 -20.02 -1.49 12.94
N GLN A 20 -19.42 -1.09 14.06
CA GLN A 20 -19.31 -1.93 15.25
C GLN A 20 -20.67 -2.21 15.87
N GLY A 21 -21.54 -1.20 15.98
CA GLY A 21 -22.91 -1.35 16.46
C GLY A 21 -23.71 -2.34 15.60
N GLU A 22 -23.65 -2.21 14.28
CA GLU A 22 -24.31 -3.14 13.35
C GLU A 22 -23.79 -4.58 13.48
N ARG A 23 -22.48 -4.76 13.67
CA ARG A 23 -21.88 -6.09 13.90
C ARG A 23 -22.35 -6.69 15.22
N ALA A 24 -22.34 -5.92 16.30
CA ALA A 24 -22.80 -6.37 17.61
C ALA A 24 -24.27 -6.79 17.61
N LEU A 25 -25.12 -6.07 16.87
CA LEU A 25 -26.53 -6.45 16.69
C LEU A 25 -26.65 -7.79 15.93
N LYS A 26 -25.93 -7.96 14.82
CA LYS A 26 -25.94 -9.22 14.06
C LYS A 26 -25.40 -10.40 14.89
N GLU A 27 -24.37 -10.17 15.68
CA GLU A 27 -23.80 -11.18 16.59
C GLU A 27 -24.80 -11.57 17.69
N ALA A 28 -25.53 -10.59 18.25
CA ALA A 28 -26.59 -10.86 19.22
C ALA A 28 -27.73 -11.68 18.61
N GLU A 29 -28.22 -11.30 17.42
CA GLU A 29 -29.25 -12.05 16.69
C GLU A 29 -28.80 -13.47 16.32
N ALA A 30 -27.53 -13.65 15.97
CA ALA A 30 -26.96 -14.98 15.72
C ALA A 30 -26.88 -15.82 17.00
N ALA A 31 -26.46 -15.22 18.11
CA ALA A 31 -26.37 -15.89 19.39
C ALA A 31 -27.74 -16.33 19.93
N GLU A 32 -28.78 -15.52 19.74
CA GLU A 32 -30.16 -15.88 20.10
C GLU A 32 -30.64 -17.09 19.28
N ARG A 33 -30.44 -17.08 17.96
CA ARG A 33 -30.79 -18.23 17.10
C ARG A 33 -30.03 -19.50 17.47
N ASP A 34 -28.75 -19.37 17.79
CA ASP A 34 -27.94 -20.51 18.23
C ASP A 34 -28.41 -21.05 19.59
N ALA A 35 -28.86 -20.18 20.50
CA ALA A 35 -29.45 -20.58 21.78
C ALA A 35 -30.77 -21.33 21.59
N GLU A 36 -31.66 -20.85 20.72
CA GLU A 36 -32.90 -21.55 20.36
C GLU A 36 -32.62 -22.90 19.70
N ALA A 37 -31.62 -22.96 18.81
CA ALA A 37 -31.21 -24.20 18.18
C ALA A 37 -30.59 -25.18 19.18
N ALA A 38 -30.00 -24.71 20.30
CA ALA A 38 -29.38 -25.56 21.31
C ALA A 38 -30.36 -26.49 22.02
N GLU A 39 -31.65 -26.13 22.04
CA GLU A 39 -32.71 -26.96 22.60
C GLU A 39 -33.15 -28.10 21.66
N ARG A 40 -32.85 -27.98 20.35
CA ARG A 40 -33.16 -28.97 19.32
C ARG A 40 -32.00 -29.93 19.08
N SER A 41 -32.30 -31.17 18.70
CA SER A 41 -31.27 -32.15 18.35
C SER A 41 -30.63 -31.83 16.98
N ASP A 42 -29.39 -32.27 16.80
CA ASP A 42 -28.66 -32.06 15.53
C ASP A 42 -29.36 -32.78 14.36
N GLU A 43 -29.90 -33.98 14.59
CA GLU A 43 -30.58 -34.79 13.56
C GLU A 43 -31.85 -34.11 13.05
N GLU A 44 -32.65 -33.51 13.94
CA GLU A 44 -33.86 -32.77 13.57
C GLU A 44 -33.52 -31.52 12.74
N LEU A 45 -32.49 -30.79 13.14
CA LEU A 45 -32.04 -29.59 12.42
C LEU A 45 -31.49 -29.92 11.04
N LEU A 46 -30.73 -31.02 10.92
CA LEU A 46 -30.22 -31.48 9.64
C LEU A 46 -31.37 -31.93 8.71
N ALA A 47 -32.36 -32.63 9.25
CA ALA A 47 -33.55 -33.03 8.48
C ALA A 47 -34.41 -31.84 8.05
N GLU A 48 -34.61 -30.84 8.92
CA GLU A 48 -35.34 -29.61 8.60
C GLU A 48 -34.68 -28.81 7.48
N LEU A 49 -33.34 -28.80 7.44
CA LEU A 49 -32.55 -28.08 6.46
C LEU A 49 -32.19 -28.90 5.21
N ASP A 50 -32.64 -30.16 5.12
CA ASP A 50 -32.32 -31.13 4.06
C ASP A 50 -30.80 -31.29 3.85
N LEU A 51 -30.06 -31.37 4.96
CA LEU A 51 -28.60 -31.47 4.99
C LEU A 51 -28.14 -32.88 5.39
N PRO A 52 -27.05 -33.40 4.77
CA PRO A 52 -26.41 -34.64 5.20
C PRO A 52 -25.68 -34.47 6.55
N ASP A 53 -25.28 -35.58 7.18
CA ASP A 53 -24.46 -35.53 8.39
C ASP A 53 -23.03 -35.03 8.07
N PRO A 54 -22.54 -33.94 8.70
CA PRO A 54 -21.23 -33.36 8.41
C PRO A 54 -20.06 -34.33 8.55
N ASP A 55 -20.15 -35.34 9.43
CA ASP A 55 -19.04 -36.28 9.67
C ASP A 55 -18.90 -37.34 8.56
N THR A 56 -19.95 -37.54 7.76
CA THR A 56 -19.96 -38.49 6.63
C THR A 56 -19.36 -37.91 5.35
N LEU A 57 -19.18 -36.59 5.28
CA LEU A 57 -18.69 -35.89 4.10
C LEU A 57 -17.23 -36.25 3.80
N GLY A 58 -16.91 -36.30 2.51
CA GLY A 58 -15.61 -36.65 1.95
C GLY A 58 -15.02 -35.57 1.03
N PRO A 59 -13.89 -35.87 0.38
CA PRO A 59 -13.29 -34.98 -0.61
C PRO A 59 -14.21 -34.80 -1.82
N GLY A 60 -14.51 -33.54 -2.17
CA GLY A 60 -15.36 -33.19 -3.31
C GLY A 60 -16.84 -32.99 -2.99
N ASP A 61 -17.26 -33.27 -1.76
CA ASP A 61 -18.63 -32.98 -1.32
C ASP A 61 -18.84 -31.47 -1.09
N ASP A 62 -20.10 -31.03 -1.14
CA ASP A 62 -20.45 -29.62 -0.99
C ASP A 62 -20.62 -29.21 0.47
N PHE A 63 -19.60 -28.55 1.03
CA PHE A 63 -19.64 -27.97 2.37
C PHE A 63 -20.33 -26.59 2.41
N LYS A 64 -20.58 -25.96 1.25
CA LYS A 64 -21.16 -24.61 1.17
C LYS A 64 -22.56 -24.55 1.76
N ALA A 65 -23.33 -25.63 1.64
CA ALA A 65 -24.70 -25.71 2.18
C ALA A 65 -24.74 -25.46 3.71
N PHE A 66 -23.70 -25.87 4.44
CA PHE A 66 -23.57 -25.66 5.88
C PHE A 66 -23.22 -24.22 6.26
N LEU A 67 -22.70 -23.41 5.33
CA LEU A 67 -22.26 -22.04 5.60
C LEU A 67 -23.38 -21.00 5.53
N SER A 68 -24.61 -21.42 5.25
CA SER A 68 -25.78 -20.54 5.20
C SER A 68 -26.11 -19.97 6.59
N GLU A 69 -26.67 -18.77 6.65
CA GLU A 69 -27.00 -18.10 7.92
C GLU A 69 -28.00 -18.90 8.77
N ALA A 70 -28.85 -19.72 8.13
CA ALA A 70 -29.85 -20.57 8.77
C ALA A 70 -29.25 -21.72 9.58
N VAL A 71 -28.05 -22.19 9.25
CA VAL A 71 -27.41 -23.32 9.94
C VAL A 71 -26.79 -22.83 11.26
N PRO A 72 -27.05 -23.50 12.40
CA PRO A 72 -26.45 -23.15 13.68
C PRO A 72 -24.92 -23.27 13.69
N ALA A 73 -24.24 -22.45 14.50
CA ALA A 73 -22.78 -22.38 14.56
C ALA A 73 -22.11 -23.72 14.90
N ARG A 74 -22.76 -24.58 15.70
CA ARG A 74 -22.21 -25.90 16.05
C ARG A 74 -22.12 -26.87 14.86
N LEU A 75 -23.12 -26.87 13.98
CA LEU A 75 -23.13 -27.70 12.76
C LEU A 75 -22.14 -27.15 11.74
N LYS A 76 -22.08 -25.82 11.58
CA LYS A 76 -21.03 -25.13 10.82
C LYS A 76 -19.63 -25.54 11.27
N THR A 77 -19.37 -25.52 12.58
CA THR A 77 -18.06 -25.86 13.14
C THR A 77 -17.69 -27.32 12.90
N ARG A 78 -18.66 -28.25 13.01
CA ARG A 78 -18.45 -29.67 12.67
C ARG A 78 -18.11 -29.85 11.19
N ALA A 79 -18.92 -29.28 10.29
CA ALA A 79 -18.69 -29.32 8.85
C ALA A 79 -17.33 -28.72 8.46
N LEU A 80 -16.99 -27.55 9.01
CA LEU A 80 -15.68 -26.92 8.79
C LEU A 80 -14.54 -27.80 9.29
N ARG A 81 -14.62 -28.34 10.51
CA ARG A 81 -13.57 -29.25 11.03
C ARG A 81 -13.35 -30.43 10.10
N ARG A 82 -14.42 -31.00 9.54
CA ARG A 82 -14.33 -32.07 8.56
C ARG A 82 -13.65 -31.59 7.26
N LEU A 83 -14.06 -30.45 6.71
CA LEU A 83 -13.47 -29.83 5.51
C LEU A 83 -11.95 -29.63 5.64
N TRP A 84 -11.48 -29.10 6.77
CA TRP A 84 -10.05 -28.90 7.03
C TRP A 84 -9.26 -30.21 7.12
N MET A 85 -9.89 -31.31 7.55
CA MET A 85 -9.25 -32.63 7.58
C MET A 85 -9.30 -33.36 6.25
N THR A 86 -10.34 -33.16 5.44
CA THR A 86 -10.52 -33.87 4.16
C THR A 86 -9.78 -33.21 3.01
N ASN A 87 -9.60 -31.89 3.04
CA ASN A 87 -8.93 -31.15 1.99
C ASN A 87 -7.48 -30.78 2.37
N PRO A 88 -6.47 -31.55 1.92
CA PRO A 88 -5.07 -31.29 2.25
C PRO A 88 -4.54 -29.98 1.64
N VAL A 89 -5.22 -29.42 0.62
CA VAL A 89 -4.80 -28.15 0.00
C VAL A 89 -4.93 -27.00 0.99
N LEU A 90 -5.98 -27.02 1.83
CA LEU A 90 -6.24 -25.95 2.81
C LEU A 90 -5.13 -25.86 3.87
N ALA A 91 -4.39 -26.94 4.13
CA ALA A 91 -3.24 -26.92 5.03
C ALA A 91 -2.03 -26.15 4.47
N ASN A 92 -1.96 -25.95 3.15
CA ASN A 92 -0.83 -25.34 2.46
C ASN A 92 -1.10 -23.88 2.04
N LEU A 93 -2.33 -23.40 2.19
CA LEU A 93 -2.73 -22.02 1.86
C LEU A 93 -2.56 -21.10 3.08
N ASP A 94 -1.33 -21.03 3.60
CA ASP A 94 -0.95 -20.24 4.78
C ASP A 94 -0.42 -18.83 4.43
N GLY A 95 -0.36 -18.50 3.14
CA GLY A 95 0.21 -17.25 2.64
C GLY A 95 1.74 -17.24 2.58
N LEU A 96 2.40 -18.36 2.85
CA LEU A 96 3.86 -18.51 2.70
C LEU A 96 4.27 -18.91 1.27
N LEU A 97 3.29 -19.00 0.37
CA LEU A 97 3.50 -19.26 -1.05
C LEU A 97 3.82 -17.93 -1.74
N ASP A 98 5.10 -17.55 -1.78
CA ASP A 98 5.60 -16.29 -2.38
C ASP A 98 5.17 -16.09 -3.86
N TYR A 99 4.83 -17.17 -4.56
CA TYR A 99 4.38 -17.17 -5.96
C TYR A 99 2.91 -17.60 -6.13
N GLY A 100 2.15 -17.68 -5.04
CA GLY A 100 0.74 -18.09 -5.07
C GLY A 100 -0.25 -16.98 -5.46
N GLU A 101 0.19 -15.73 -5.42
CA GLU A 101 -0.61 -14.57 -5.80
C GLU A 101 -0.46 -14.20 -7.28
N ASP A 102 -1.44 -13.48 -7.81
CA ASP A 102 -1.41 -12.96 -9.16
C ASP A 102 -0.65 -11.63 -9.22
N PHE A 103 0.64 -11.70 -9.55
CA PHE A 103 1.49 -10.53 -9.75
C PHE A 103 1.36 -9.90 -11.14
N THR A 104 0.40 -10.35 -11.97
CA THR A 104 0.13 -9.72 -13.27
C THR A 104 -0.86 -8.56 -13.18
N ASP A 105 -1.23 -8.13 -11.96
CA ASP A 105 -2.20 -7.07 -11.74
C ASP A 105 -1.81 -5.77 -12.48
N ALA A 106 -2.58 -5.50 -13.53
CA ALA A 106 -2.50 -4.31 -14.36
C ALA A 106 -2.83 -3.03 -13.57
N ALA A 107 -3.34 -3.11 -12.34
CA ALA A 107 -3.61 -1.94 -11.50
C ALA A 107 -2.36 -1.14 -11.09
N MET A 108 -1.16 -1.75 -11.12
CA MET A 108 0.12 -1.02 -10.93
C MET A 108 0.67 -0.44 -12.24
N ALA A 109 0.14 -0.87 -13.40
CA ALA A 109 0.51 -0.33 -14.69
C ALA A 109 -0.41 0.85 -15.01
N VAL A 110 -0.11 2.02 -14.43
CA VAL A 110 -0.69 3.27 -14.94
C VAL A 110 -0.37 3.33 -16.43
N GLU A 111 -1.40 3.42 -17.29
CA GLU A 111 -1.20 3.67 -18.71
C GLU A 111 -0.30 4.91 -18.81
N ASN A 112 0.95 4.73 -19.27
CA ASN A 112 2.02 5.74 -19.36
C ASN A 112 2.97 5.94 -18.14
N ILE A 113 3.32 4.91 -17.37
CA ILE A 113 4.53 4.99 -16.52
C ILE A 113 5.76 5.10 -17.44
N GLN A 114 6.32 6.31 -17.53
CA GLN A 114 7.57 6.58 -18.22
C GLN A 114 8.70 6.82 -17.21
N THR A 115 9.89 6.31 -17.50
CA THR A 115 11.08 6.63 -16.71
C THR A 115 11.53 8.04 -17.01
N ALA A 116 11.89 8.82 -15.99
CA ALA A 116 12.45 10.17 -16.17
C ALA A 116 13.80 10.18 -16.94
N TYR A 117 14.45 9.03 -17.07
CA TYR A 117 15.71 8.89 -17.81
C TYR A 117 15.47 8.74 -19.31
N GLN A 118 16.03 9.64 -20.11
CA GLN A 118 16.05 9.54 -21.56
C GLN A 118 17.39 8.94 -22.01
N VAL A 119 17.35 7.85 -22.79
CA VAL A 119 18.56 7.18 -23.30
C VAL A 119 19.40 8.17 -24.11
N GLY A 120 20.68 8.29 -23.75
CA GLY A 120 21.65 9.18 -24.43
C GLY A 120 21.61 10.64 -23.99
N LYS A 121 20.54 11.09 -23.32
CA LYS A 121 20.40 12.47 -22.80
C LYS A 121 20.54 12.55 -21.28
N GLY A 122 20.21 11.47 -20.56
CA GLY A 122 20.25 11.42 -19.10
C GLY A 122 18.94 11.85 -18.45
N MET A 123 19.00 12.38 -17.22
CA MET A 123 17.85 12.88 -16.46
C MET A 123 17.65 14.39 -16.67
N THR A 124 17.37 14.81 -17.91
CA THR A 124 17.29 16.24 -18.26
C THR A 124 15.94 16.89 -17.96
N ALA A 125 14.91 16.11 -17.63
CA ALA A 125 13.54 16.61 -17.42
C ALA A 125 13.46 17.78 -16.41
N HIS A 126 14.26 17.74 -15.33
CA HIS A 126 14.30 18.83 -14.36
C HIS A 126 14.97 20.11 -14.91
N VAL A 127 16.02 19.95 -15.72
CA VAL A 127 16.73 21.07 -16.35
C VAL A 127 15.86 21.73 -17.42
N GLU A 128 15.13 20.92 -18.20
CA GLU A 128 14.16 21.39 -19.19
C GLU A 128 13.00 22.15 -18.52
N GLU A 129 12.50 21.68 -17.38
CA GLU A 129 11.46 22.41 -16.63
C GLU A 129 11.98 23.72 -16.01
N LEU A 130 13.22 23.75 -15.51
CA LEU A 130 13.85 25.00 -15.04
C LEU A 130 14.03 26.00 -16.18
N ALA A 131 14.43 25.54 -17.37
CA ALA A 131 14.53 26.41 -18.55
C ALA A 131 13.15 26.97 -18.94
N ARG A 132 12.10 26.13 -18.92
CA ARG A 132 10.72 26.56 -19.17
C ARG A 132 10.26 27.62 -18.18
N GLN A 133 10.55 27.43 -16.89
CA GLN A 133 10.21 28.40 -15.84
C GLN A 133 10.95 29.73 -16.04
N ALA A 134 12.26 29.69 -16.34
CA ALA A 134 13.03 30.89 -16.62
C ALA A 134 12.53 31.66 -17.85
N GLU A 135 12.07 30.96 -18.90
CA GLU A 135 11.45 31.58 -20.08
C GLU A 135 10.11 32.25 -19.73
N LEU A 136 9.28 31.61 -18.90
CA LEU A 136 8.02 32.18 -18.42
C LEU A 136 8.25 33.42 -17.55
N GLU A 137 9.26 33.40 -16.67
CA GLU A 137 9.67 34.55 -15.86
C GLU A 137 10.21 35.70 -16.72
N ALA A 138 11.04 35.40 -17.72
CA ALA A 138 11.53 36.40 -18.66
C ALA A 138 10.42 37.00 -19.52
N ALA A 139 9.43 36.19 -19.93
CA ALA A 139 8.25 36.66 -20.65
C ALA A 139 7.36 37.54 -19.75
N ALA A 140 7.19 37.17 -18.47
CA ALA A 140 6.46 37.97 -17.49
C ALA A 140 7.17 39.31 -17.19
N ALA A 141 8.51 39.31 -17.10
CA ALA A 141 9.29 40.53 -16.90
C ALA A 141 9.18 41.49 -18.10
N ARG A 142 9.26 40.98 -19.34
CA ARG A 142 9.04 41.78 -20.56
C ARG A 142 7.63 42.35 -20.65
N ALA A 143 6.62 41.58 -20.23
CA ALA A 143 5.24 42.06 -20.14
C ALA A 143 5.04 43.14 -19.06
N THR A 144 5.94 43.21 -18.07
CA THR A 144 5.92 44.23 -17.01
C THR A 144 6.66 45.50 -17.44
N GLU A 145 7.70 45.41 -18.27
CA GLU A 145 8.43 46.57 -18.82
C GLU A 145 7.65 47.38 -19.87
N GLU A 146 6.57 46.85 -20.44
CA GLU A 146 5.68 47.59 -21.37
C GLU A 146 4.61 48.44 -20.68
N GLN A 147 4.58 48.50 -19.34
CA GLN A 147 3.73 49.46 -18.63
C GLN A 147 4.48 50.78 -18.40
N PRO A 148 3.93 51.93 -18.84
CA PRO A 148 4.56 53.23 -18.59
C PRO A 148 4.52 53.52 -17.09
N VAL A 149 5.70 53.72 -16.51
CA VAL A 149 5.90 54.25 -15.16
C VAL A 149 5.37 55.69 -15.12
N GLU A 150 4.21 55.89 -14.48
CA GLU A 150 3.77 57.20 -13.99
C GLU A 150 4.04 57.27 -12.47
N ASP A 151 4.92 58.22 -12.13
CA ASP A 151 5.17 58.89 -10.86
C ASP A 151 5.07 58.13 -9.52
N ALA A 152 6.21 58.09 -8.84
CA ALA A 152 6.30 58.19 -7.38
C ALA A 152 7.06 59.51 -7.09
N PRO A 153 6.76 60.28 -6.02
CA PRO A 153 6.93 59.73 -4.66
C PRO A 153 6.03 60.31 -3.55
N ASP A 154 6.22 59.67 -2.38
CA ASP A 154 6.22 60.25 -1.03
C ASP A 154 4.98 60.02 -0.15
N VAL A 155 5.11 59.12 0.82
CA VAL A 155 4.41 59.22 2.11
C VAL A 155 5.23 58.53 3.22
N ASP A 156 5.79 59.37 4.06
CA ASP A 156 5.90 59.35 5.53
C ASP A 156 6.30 58.09 6.31
N GLN A 157 7.31 58.35 7.14
CA GLN A 157 7.76 57.59 8.30
C GLN A 157 6.68 57.63 9.39
N ASP A 158 6.37 56.47 9.97
CA ASP A 158 5.76 56.41 11.30
C ASP A 158 6.45 55.35 12.14
N GLU A 159 6.95 55.81 13.28
CA GLU A 159 7.56 55.04 14.37
C GLU A 159 6.49 54.22 15.09
N ALA A 160 6.77 52.94 15.34
CA ALA A 160 6.07 52.17 16.36
C ALA A 160 7.06 51.27 17.10
N ASP A 161 7.43 51.79 18.27
CA ASP A 161 8.17 51.21 19.38
C ASP A 161 7.54 49.88 19.85
N PHE A 162 8.34 48.80 19.97
CA PHE A 162 8.06 47.71 20.92
C PHE A 162 9.29 46.86 21.24
N ASP A 163 9.86 47.17 22.41
CA ASP A 163 10.30 46.28 23.48
C ASP A 163 11.14 45.03 23.16
N ALA A 164 12.39 45.08 23.61
CA ALA A 164 13.32 43.97 23.64
C ALA A 164 13.14 43.12 24.91
N PRO A 165 13.29 41.79 24.79
CA PRO A 165 14.02 41.07 25.82
C PRO A 165 15.19 40.30 25.22
N ALA A 166 16.35 40.49 25.86
CA ALA A 166 17.54 39.69 25.67
C ALA A 166 17.34 38.30 26.28
N GLU A 167 17.42 37.25 25.46
CA GLU A 167 17.69 35.89 25.94
C GLU A 167 18.94 35.33 25.30
N THR A 168 19.89 35.05 26.17
CA THR A 168 21.17 34.39 25.97
C THR A 168 20.95 32.99 25.41
N ASN A 169 21.37 32.74 24.16
CA ASN A 169 21.35 31.39 23.58
C ASN A 169 22.77 30.79 23.66
N GLU A 170 22.95 29.88 24.61
CA GLU A 170 24.13 29.03 24.77
C GLU A 170 23.98 27.80 23.86
N PRO A 171 24.94 27.46 22.98
CA PRO A 171 24.79 26.36 22.03
C PRO A 171 25.03 25.00 22.72
N PRO A 172 24.14 23.99 22.55
CA PRO A 172 24.50 22.64 22.92
C PRO A 172 25.44 22.04 21.86
N ALA A 173 26.67 21.78 22.27
CA ALA A 173 27.63 20.98 21.54
C ALA A 173 27.07 19.56 21.31
N THR A 174 26.81 19.21 20.05
CA THR A 174 26.53 17.83 19.65
C THR A 174 27.78 17.26 18.96
N ALA A 175 28.46 16.37 19.67
CA ALA A 175 29.56 15.59 19.13
C ALA A 175 29.04 14.58 18.10
N PRO A 176 29.68 14.42 16.93
CA PRO A 176 29.34 13.34 16.02
C PRO A 176 29.89 12.02 16.59
N LYS A 177 29.00 11.05 16.82
CA LYS A 177 29.42 9.65 17.03
C LYS A 177 29.59 9.01 15.66
N ASP A 178 30.83 8.73 15.30
CA ASP A 178 31.16 7.81 14.21
C ASP A 178 30.50 6.46 14.48
N ALA A 179 29.58 6.07 13.60
CA ALA A 179 29.07 4.71 13.50
C ALA A 179 29.63 4.11 12.21
N THR A 180 30.73 3.38 12.33
CA THR A 180 31.19 2.48 11.28
C THR A 180 30.27 1.24 11.24
N PRO A 181 29.73 0.83 10.07
CA PRO A 181 29.12 -0.48 9.96
C PRO A 181 30.23 -1.54 9.86
N SER A 182 30.46 -2.25 10.97
CA SER A 182 31.23 -3.49 10.99
C SER A 182 30.44 -4.58 10.26
N VAL A 183 30.82 -4.89 9.03
CA VAL A 183 30.34 -6.09 8.32
C VAL A 183 31.00 -7.30 8.97
N THR A 184 30.28 -7.94 9.87
CA THR A 184 30.67 -9.25 10.42
C THR A 184 30.29 -10.30 9.40
N ALA A 185 31.27 -10.74 8.60
CA ALA A 185 31.15 -11.94 7.79
C ALA A 185 31.07 -13.16 8.72
N HIS A 186 29.86 -13.70 8.91
CA HIS A 186 29.68 -15.02 9.48
C HIS A 186 30.05 -16.06 8.43
N ALA A 187 31.31 -16.50 8.47
CA ALA A 187 31.71 -17.78 7.89
C ALA A 187 31.05 -18.90 8.71
N SER A 188 30.02 -19.55 8.15
CA SER A 188 29.54 -20.83 8.64
C SER A 188 29.89 -21.89 7.61
N ALA A 189 30.85 -22.72 8.00
CA ALA A 189 31.20 -23.94 7.30
C ALA A 189 30.11 -24.98 7.56
N ALA A 190 29.29 -25.25 6.56
CA ALA A 190 28.52 -26.47 6.45
C ALA A 190 28.87 -27.10 5.10
N GLY A 191 29.63 -28.19 5.15
CA GLY A 191 29.96 -28.99 3.98
C GLY A 191 28.69 -29.62 3.41
N GLY A 192 28.37 -29.22 2.19
CA GLY A 192 27.48 -29.92 1.28
C GLY A 192 28.09 -29.79 -0.10
N ASP A 193 28.26 -30.91 -0.78
CA ASP A 193 28.79 -30.99 -2.13
C ASP A 193 27.89 -30.18 -3.09
N HIS A 194 28.21 -28.90 -3.27
CA HIS A 194 27.69 -28.11 -4.37
C HIS A 194 28.56 -28.40 -5.58
N GLU A 195 28.04 -29.22 -6.49
CA GLU A 195 28.52 -29.23 -7.87
C GLU A 195 28.45 -27.78 -8.37
N GLU A 196 29.62 -27.20 -8.68
CA GLU A 196 29.73 -25.90 -9.33
C GLU A 196 29.04 -25.97 -10.69
N GLU A 197 27.74 -25.69 -10.72
CA GLU A 197 27.05 -25.39 -11.95
C GLU A 197 27.70 -24.12 -12.51
N ALA A 198 28.47 -24.29 -13.59
CA ALA A 198 29.21 -23.22 -14.24
C ALA A 198 28.25 -22.08 -14.59
N VAL A 199 28.29 -21.02 -13.80
CA VAL A 199 27.52 -19.80 -14.05
C VAL A 199 27.94 -19.29 -15.43
N ALA A 200 27.06 -19.46 -16.42
CA ALA A 200 27.30 -18.99 -17.76
C ALA A 200 27.64 -17.49 -17.70
N PRO A 201 28.69 -17.02 -18.41
CA PRO A 201 29.05 -15.61 -18.35
C PRO A 201 27.86 -14.78 -18.83
N VAL A 202 27.37 -13.89 -17.96
CA VAL A 202 26.29 -12.96 -18.30
C VAL A 202 26.81 -12.08 -19.42
N THR A 203 26.44 -12.40 -20.67
CA THR A 203 26.77 -11.56 -21.81
C THR A 203 25.98 -10.27 -21.65
N SER A 204 26.65 -9.15 -21.36
CA SER A 204 25.98 -7.86 -21.35
C SER A 204 25.47 -7.57 -22.76
N ARG A 205 24.15 -7.68 -22.94
CA ARG A 205 23.50 -7.29 -24.19
C ARG A 205 23.61 -5.77 -24.28
N ARG A 206 24.53 -5.26 -25.11
CA ARG A 206 24.55 -3.83 -25.45
C ARG A 206 23.34 -3.52 -26.31
N MET A 207 22.33 -2.86 -25.75
CA MET A 207 21.24 -2.30 -26.55
C MET A 207 21.84 -1.26 -27.51
N ARG A 208 21.59 -1.42 -28.81
CA ARG A 208 21.87 -0.41 -29.83
C ARG A 208 20.59 0.35 -30.10
N PHE A 209 20.66 1.68 -30.01
CA PHE A 209 19.56 2.58 -30.35
C PHE A 209 19.91 3.32 -31.65
N VAL A 210 18.93 3.48 -32.52
CA VAL A 210 19.00 4.31 -33.72
C VAL A 210 17.95 5.39 -33.56
N PHE A 211 18.34 6.66 -33.65
CA PHE A 211 17.43 7.80 -33.61
C PHE A 211 17.27 8.33 -35.03
N GLU A 212 16.02 8.49 -35.49
CA GLU A 212 15.75 9.28 -36.69
C GLU A 212 15.83 10.76 -36.32
N ASP A 213 16.76 11.49 -36.92
CA ASP A 213 16.78 12.96 -36.82
C ASP A 213 15.53 13.49 -37.54
N GLY A 214 14.55 13.92 -36.74
CA GLY A 214 13.40 14.66 -37.21
C GLY A 214 13.90 15.97 -37.85
N ALA A 215 14.02 15.97 -39.17
CA ALA A 215 14.18 17.18 -39.94
C ALA A 215 12.98 18.09 -39.66
N ALA A 216 13.18 19.12 -38.85
CA ALA A 216 12.27 20.24 -38.74
C ALA A 216 12.11 20.85 -40.14
N SER A 217 10.97 20.56 -40.78
CA SER A 217 10.52 21.33 -41.93
C SER A 217 10.37 22.77 -41.45
N THR A 218 11.19 23.63 -42.04
CA THR A 218 10.97 25.08 -42.06
C THR A 218 9.74 25.43 -42.88
#